data_AF-A0A4Q0VB31-F1
#
_entry.id   AF-A0A4Q0VB31-F1
#
_cell.length_a   1.000
_cell.length_b   1.000
_cell.length_c   1.000
_cell.angle_alpha   90.00
_cell.angle_beta   90.00
_cell.angle_gamma   90.00
#
_symmetry.space_group_name_H-M   'P 1'
#
loop_
_entity.id
_entity.type
_entity.pdbx_description
1 polymer ?
#
loop_
_entity_poly.entity_id
_entity_poly.type
_entity_poly.pdbx_seq_one_letter_code
_entity_poly.pdbx_strand_id
1 'polypeptide(L)' 'MLLPDNINPELSIYYNGAIVIQELKNKNIQRIFELYQNVNKDKEMSFSTFILSLDWLYLINVALINKNGEVELCL' A
#
# COMPACT_ATOMS: atom_id res chain seq x y z
N MET A 1 15.66 4.80 -2.87
CA MET A 1 16.00 5.93 -3.77
C MET A 1 15.76 7.22 -3.00
N LEU A 2 16.69 8.17 -3.00
CA LEU A 2 16.42 9.50 -2.44
C LEU A 2 15.42 10.20 -3.36
N LEU A 3 14.31 10.68 -2.82
CA LEU A 3 13.34 11.47 -3.57
C LEU A 3 13.92 12.89 -3.74
N PRO A 4 14.02 13.44 -4.97
CA PRO A 4 14.42 14.83 -5.14
C PRO A 4 13.48 15.79 -4.39
N ASP A 5 14.03 16.90 -3.90
CA ASP A 5 13.39 17.85 -2.98
C ASP A 5 12.07 18.48 -3.50
N ASN A 6 11.79 18.38 -4.81
CA ASN A 6 10.59 18.93 -5.46
C ASN A 6 9.53 17.86 -5.79
N ILE A 7 9.60 16.66 -5.22
CA ILE A 7 8.56 15.65 -5.42
C ILE A 7 7.40 15.92 -4.46
N ASN A 8 6.22 16.14 -5.03
CA ASN A 8 4.92 15.96 -4.38
C ASN A 8 4.86 14.52 -3.83
N PRO A 9 5.08 14.27 -2.52
CA PRO A 9 5.30 12.93 -1.99
C PRO A 9 4.12 11.98 -2.26
N GLU A 10 2.90 12.53 -2.33
CA GLU A 10 1.66 11.84 -2.70
C GLU A 10 1.69 11.19 -4.09
N LEU A 11 2.59 11.60 -4.99
CA LEU A 11 2.77 10.98 -6.30
C LEU A 11 3.78 9.82 -6.28
N SER A 12 4.48 9.61 -5.16
CA SER A 12 5.54 8.61 -5.04
C SER A 12 4.99 7.25 -4.61
N ILE A 13 5.40 6.17 -5.29
CA ILE A 13 5.05 4.79 -4.90
C ILE A 13 5.55 4.47 -3.49
N TYR A 14 6.69 5.01 -3.06
CA TYR A 14 7.23 4.75 -1.73
C TYR A 14 6.34 5.34 -0.62
N TYR A 15 5.86 6.56 -0.83
CA TYR A 15 4.99 7.24 0.11
C TYR A 15 3.61 6.56 0.18
N ASN A 16 3.02 6.27 -0.97
CA ASN A 16 1.75 5.54 -1.04
C ASN A 16 1.88 4.12 -0.47
N GLY A 17 2.97 3.41 -0.77
CA GLY A 17 3.30 2.12 -0.17
C GLY A 17 3.46 2.19 1.35
N ALA A 18 4.08 3.24 1.88
CA ALA A 18 4.17 3.45 3.33
C ALA A 18 2.80 3.65 3.98
N ILE A 19 1.87 4.35 3.32
CA ILE A 19 0.48 4.48 3.80
C ILE A 19 -0.21 3.11 3.82
N VAL A 20 -0.05 2.30 2.76
CA VAL A 20 -0.59 0.93 2.72
C VAL A 20 -0.01 0.07 3.85
N ILE A 21 1.31 0.14 4.09
CA ILE A 21 1.96 -0.56 5.21
C ILE A 21 1.39 -0.08 6.56
N GLN A 22 1.14 1.21 6.73
CA GLN A 22 0.59 1.75 7.97
C GLN A 22 -0.80 1.17 8.25
N GLU A 23 -1.66 1.07 7.24
CA GLU A 23 -2.98 0.47 7.39
C GLU A 23 -2.90 -1.05 7.63
N LEU A 24 -1.97 -1.75 6.97
CA LEU A 24 -1.70 -3.16 7.25
C LEU A 24 -1.13 -3.36 8.66
N LYS A 25 -0.36 -2.43 9.23
CA LYS A 25 0.05 -2.51 10.64
C LYS A 25 -1.11 -2.34 11.62
N ASN A 26 -2.13 -1.55 11.25
CA ASN A 26 -3.35 -1.42 12.05
C ASN A 26 -4.21 -2.69 11.99
N LYS A 27 -4.35 -3.28 10.80
CA LYS A 27 -5.05 -4.55 10.57
C LYS A 27 -4.26 -5.38 9.56
N ASN A 28 -3.56 -6.40 10.08
CA ASN A 28 -2.54 -7.19 9.39
C ASN A 28 -3.04 -7.88 8.11
N ILE A 29 -4.29 -8.33 8.11
CA ILE A 29 -4.90 -9.05 6.98
C ILE A 29 -6.21 -8.40 6.59
N GLN A 30 -6.35 -8.09 5.30
CA GLN A 30 -7.54 -7.40 4.75
C GLN A 30 -7.83 -7.85 3.32
N ARG A 31 -9.11 -7.90 2.94
CA ARG A 31 -9.48 -8.03 1.52
C ARG A 31 -9.00 -6.82 0.74
N ILE A 32 -8.58 -7.01 -0.51
CA ILE A 32 -8.00 -5.95 -1.37
C ILE A 32 -8.87 -4.68 -1.40
N PHE A 33 -10.18 -4.83 -1.63
CA PHE A 33 -11.10 -3.68 -1.67
C PHE A 33 -11.33 -3.02 -0.30
N GLU A 34 -11.33 -3.80 0.78
CA GLU A 34 -11.44 -3.23 2.14
C GLU A 34 -10.18 -2.44 2.48
N LEU A 35 -9.00 -2.99 2.16
CA LEU A 35 -7.72 -2.31 2.35
C LEU A 35 -7.68 -1.00 1.56
N TYR A 36 -8.09 -1.02 0.28
CA TYR A 36 -8.18 0.18 -0.54
C TYR A 36 -9.09 1.24 0.08
N GLN A 37 -10.28 0.84 0.54
CA GLN A 37 -11.21 1.75 1.20
C GLN A 37 -10.63 2.33 2.49
N ASN A 38 -9.96 1.52 3.31
CA ASN A 38 -9.37 1.97 4.57
C ASN A 38 -8.20 2.92 4.34
N VAL A 39 -7.33 2.64 3.37
CA VAL A 39 -6.23 3.52 2.95
C VAL A 39 -6.75 4.88 2.46
N ASN A 40 -7.90 4.90 1.79
CA ASN A 40 -8.50 6.10 1.19
C ASN A 40 -9.57 6.80 2.02
N LYS A 41 -9.72 6.48 3.31
CA LYS A 41 -10.66 7.23 4.16
C LYS A 41 -10.30 8.71 4.26
N ASP A 42 -9.00 9.00 4.39
CA ASP A 42 -8.47 10.35 4.62
C ASP A 42 -7.48 10.81 3.54
N LYS A 43 -7.35 10.05 2.44
CA LYS A 43 -6.37 10.27 1.36
C LYS A 43 -7.04 10.06 0.00
N GLU A 44 -6.61 10.79 -1.02
CA GLU A 44 -7.05 10.64 -2.41
C GLU A 44 -6.07 9.80 -3.23
N MET A 45 -5.84 8.53 -2.83
CA MET A 45 -5.04 7.60 -3.64
C MET A 45 -5.89 7.00 -4.75
N SER A 46 -5.43 7.08 -6.00
CA SER A 46 -6.11 6.36 -7.09
C SER A 46 -6.01 4.84 -6.89
N PHE A 47 -6.98 4.09 -7.40
CA PHE A 47 -6.92 2.62 -7.37
C PHE A 47 -5.69 2.07 -8.11
N SER A 48 -5.29 2.70 -9.21
CA SER A 48 -4.07 2.31 -9.95
C SER A 48 -2.81 2.50 -9.11
N THR A 49 -2.70 3.61 -8.38
CA THR A 49 -1.58 3.87 -7.45
C THR A 49 -1.57 2.86 -6.31
N PHE A 50 -2.74 2.47 -5.80
CA PHE A 50 -2.87 1.45 -4.77
C PHE A 50 -2.37 0.08 -5.26
N ILE A 51 -2.80 -0.36 -6.45
CA ILE A 51 -2.34 -1.63 -7.03
C ILE A 51 -0.83 -1.60 -7.27
N LEU A 52 -0.28 -0.51 -7.84
CA LEU A 52 1.17 -0.36 -8.01
C LEU A 52 1.93 -0.38 -6.68
N SER A 53 1.32 0.13 -5.61
CA SER A 53 1.89 0.05 -4.26
C SER A 53 1.92 -1.40 -3.77
N LEU A 54 0.85 -2.18 -3.96
CA LEU A 54 0.83 -3.60 -3.62
C LEU A 54 1.87 -4.41 -4.41
N ASP A 55 2.00 -4.16 -5.72
CA ASP A 55 3.03 -4.79 -6.55
C ASP A 55 4.42 -4.51 -6.01
N TRP A 56 4.69 -3.25 -5.66
CA TRP A 56 5.96 -2.86 -5.07
C TRP A 56 6.21 -3.54 -3.72
N LEU A 57 5.22 -3.58 -2.82
CA LEU A 57 5.32 -4.24 -1.51
C LEU A 57 5.57 -5.74 -1.64
N TYR A 58 4.96 -6.39 -2.63
CA TYR A 58 5.20 -7.80 -2.94
C TYR A 58 6.64 -8.03 -3.41
N LEU A 59 7.16 -7.21 -4.32
CA LEU A 59 8.53 -7.32 -4.83
C LEU A 59 9.60 -7.21 -3.73
N ILE A 60 9.30 -6.47 -2.65
CA ILE A 60 10.20 -6.32 -1.50
C ILE A 60 9.86 -7.24 -0.32
N ASN A 61 8.98 -8.23 -0.51
CA ASN A 61 8.53 -9.19 0.50
C ASN A 61 7.90 -8.55 1.75
N VAL A 62 7.28 -7.38 1.64
CA VAL A 62 6.62 -6.70 2.77
C VAL A 62 5.16 -7.10 2.90
N ALA A 63 4.47 -7.36 1.79
CA ALA A 63 3.09 -7.83 1.81
C ALA A 63 2.85 -8.84 0.69
N LEU A 64 1.93 -9.78 0.90
CA LEU A 64 1.55 -10.79 -0.09
C LEU A 64 0.03 -10.93 -0.17
N ILE A 65 -0.46 -11.48 -1.28
CA ILE A 65 -1.85 -11.92 -1.38
C ILE A 65 -1.89 -13.39 -1.02
N ASN A 66 -2.61 -13.72 0.05
CA ASN A 66 -2.75 -15.08 0.51
C ASN A 66 -3.74 -15.87 -0.36
N LYS A 67 -3.90 -17.17 -0.05
CA LYS A 67 -4.78 -18.08 -0.81
C LYS A 67 -6.27 -17.68 -0.77
N ASN A 68 -6.67 -16.83 0.17
CA ASN A 68 -8.04 -16.34 0.33
C ASN A 68 -8.30 -15.05 -0.46
N GLY A 69 -7.29 -14.51 -1.17
CA GLY A 69 -7.39 -13.24 -1.87
C GLY A 69 -7.29 -12.03 -0.93
N GLU A 70 -6.70 -12.19 0.25
CA GLU A 70 -6.47 -11.12 1.22
C GLU A 70 -5.02 -10.67 1.17
N VAL A 71 -4.80 -9.37 1.33
CA VAL A 71 -3.47 -8.80 1.50
C VAL A 71 -3.06 -8.99 2.95
N GLU A 72 -1.89 -9.59 3.16
CA GLU A 72 -1.30 -9.92 4.45
C GLU A 72 0.07 -9.24 4.58
N LEU A 73 0.34 -8.63 5.73
CA LEU A 73 1.66 -8.09 6.05
C LEU A 73 2.61 -9.24 6.40
N CYS A 74 3.74 -9.32 5.71
CA CYS A 74 4.77 -10.30 6.01
C CYS A 74 5.46 -9.98 7.35
N LEU A 75 5.82 -11.02 8.12
CA LEU A 75 6.57 -10.93 9.38
C LEU A 75 8.08 -10.76 9.15
#